data_AF-A0A843SX59-F1
#
_entry.id   AF-A0A843SX59-F1
#
_cell.length_a   1.000
_cell.length_b   1.000
_cell.length_c   1.000
_cell.angle_alpha   90.00
_cell.angle_beta   90.00
_cell.angle_gamma   90.00
#
_symmetry.space_group_name_H-M   'P 1'
#
loop_
_entity.id
_entity.type
_entity.pdbx_description
1 polymer ?
#
loop_
_entity_poly.entity_id
_entity_poly.type
_entity_poly.pdbx_seq_one_letter_code
_entity_poly.pdbx_strand_id
1 'polypeptide(L)'
;MELRATMETIGLLDFLTLVSAIGCGLVAGIFFAFSTSVMKALGNLPPEQGIAAMQSINVAIINPWFLTPFLGTAVTCVSMAIASLVRWDDPRAWYWLGGGVVYIVGVLLVTMIFNVPRNDALAAVAPASSKAATLWVAY
;
A
#
# COMPACT_ATOMS: atom_id res chain seq x y z
N MET A 1 43.47 -17.31 -1.88
CA MET A 1 42.59 -17.18 -3.07
C MET A 1 41.11 -17.40 -2.73
N GLU A 2 40.80 -18.12 -1.64
CA GLU A 2 39.42 -18.40 -1.19
C GLU A 2 38.71 -17.23 -0.50
N LEU A 3 39.43 -16.20 -0.02
CA LEU A 3 38.82 -15.05 0.67
C LEU A 3 38.22 -13.99 -0.29
N ARG A 4 38.36 -14.16 -1.61
CA ARG A 4 37.83 -13.23 -2.63
C ARG A 4 36.47 -13.66 -3.19
N ALA A 5 35.96 -14.83 -2.81
CA ALA A 5 34.67 -15.35 -3.27
C ALA A 5 33.48 -14.89 -2.40
N THR A 6 33.73 -14.24 -1.26
CA THR A 6 32.70 -13.69 -0.36
C THR A 6 32.10 -12.37 -0.84
N MET A 7 32.36 -11.98 -2.09
CA MET A 7 31.52 -11.00 -2.81
C MET A 7 30.48 -11.80 -3.61
N GLU A 8 29.63 -12.55 -2.92
CA GLU A 8 28.54 -13.26 -3.56
C GLU A 8 27.60 -12.23 -4.18
N THR A 9 27.40 -12.37 -5.49
CA THR A 9 26.41 -11.60 -6.25
C THR A 9 25.05 -11.82 -5.60
N ILE A 10 24.30 -10.76 -5.31
CA ILE A 10 22.95 -10.86 -4.74
C ILE A 10 22.12 -11.76 -5.65
N GLY A 11 21.65 -12.91 -5.14
CA GLY A 11 20.78 -13.81 -5.87
C GLY A 11 19.47 -13.11 -6.24
N LEU A 12 18.87 -13.48 -7.39
CA LEU A 12 17.63 -12.83 -7.88
C LEU A 12 16.52 -12.79 -6.81
N LEU A 13 16.33 -13.88 -6.05
CA LEU A 13 15.30 -13.93 -5.00
C LEU A 13 15.65 -13.05 -3.79
N ASP A 14 16.92 -12.89 -3.45
CA ASP A 14 17.35 -12.02 -2.36
C ASP A 14 17.17 -10.55 -2.77
N PHE A 15 17.49 -10.21 -4.03
CA PHE A 15 17.22 -8.89 -4.60
C PHE A 15 15.72 -8.58 -4.62
N LEU A 16 14.88 -9.51 -5.10
CA LEU A 16 13.43 -9.34 -5.10
C LEU A 16 12.85 -9.25 -3.69
N THR A 17 13.41 -9.99 -2.72
CA THR A 17 13.04 -9.88 -1.31
C THR A 17 13.33 -8.47 -0.79
N LEU A 18 14.52 -7.93 -1.07
CA LEU A 18 14.92 -6.59 -0.67
C LEU A 18 14.01 -5.51 -1.29
N VAL A 19 13.79 -5.59 -2.61
CA VAL A 19 12.90 -4.66 -3.33
C VAL A 19 11.48 -4.73 -2.77
N SER A 20 10.96 -5.93 -2.54
CA SER A 20 9.62 -6.12 -1.95
C SER A 20 9.56 -5.53 -0.54
N ALA A 21 10.57 -5.77 0.30
CA ALA A 21 10.59 -5.24 1.66
C ALA A 21 10.61 -3.71 1.69
N ILE A 22 11.43 -3.07 0.84
CA ILE A 22 11.48 -1.61 0.72
C ILE A 22 10.14 -1.05 0.21
N GLY A 23 9.58 -1.67 -0.83
CA GLY A 23 8.28 -1.29 -1.38
C GLY A 23 7.14 -1.42 -0.37
N CYS A 24 7.10 -2.52 0.39
CA CYS A 24 6.17 -2.74 1.49
C CYS A 24 6.34 -1.65 2.56
N GLY A 25 7.58 -1.32 2.94
CA GLY A 25 7.87 -0.28 3.92
C GLY A 25 7.40 1.11 3.48
N LEU A 26 7.60 1.48 2.21
CA LEU A 26 7.12 2.75 1.66
C LEU A 26 5.59 2.86 1.72
N VAL A 27 4.88 1.82 1.26
CA VAL A 27 3.41 1.83 1.24
C VAL A 27 2.84 1.76 2.65
N ALA A 28 3.42 0.94 3.53
CA ALA A 28 3.06 0.89 4.94
C ALA A 28 3.28 2.25 5.63
N GLY A 29 4.35 2.97 5.30
CA GLY A 29 4.61 4.32 5.81
C GLY A 29 3.51 5.31 5.43
N ILE A 30 3.00 5.25 4.20
CA ILE A 30 1.87 6.07 3.75
C ILE A 30 0.62 5.74 4.57
N PHE A 31 0.25 4.46 4.67
CA PHE A 31 -0.93 4.05 5.44
C PHE A 31 -0.82 4.39 6.92
N PHE A 32 0.37 4.23 7.49
CA PHE A 32 0.64 4.59 8.87
C PHE A 32 0.46 6.10 9.09
N ALA A 33 1.03 6.94 8.22
CA ALA A 33 0.84 8.39 8.28
C ALA A 33 -0.64 8.78 8.18
N PHE A 34 -1.37 8.19 7.22
CA PHE A 34 -2.79 8.46 7.05
C PHE A 34 -3.62 8.08 8.28
N SER A 35 -3.38 6.89 8.82
CA SER A 35 -4.16 6.33 9.93
C SER A 35 -3.89 7.04 11.25
N THR A 36 -2.64 7.43 11.49
CA THR A 36 -2.22 7.97 12.80
C THR A 36 -2.37 9.48 12.91
N SER A 37 -2.23 10.21 11.80
CA SER A 37 -2.16 11.66 11.82
C SER A 37 -3.03 12.36 10.77
N VAL A 38 -2.95 12.00 9.48
CA VAL A 38 -3.65 12.76 8.42
C VAL A 38 -5.18 12.72 8.60
N MET A 39 -5.78 11.53 8.72
CA MET A 39 -7.25 11.44 8.85
C MET A 39 -7.76 12.10 10.13
N LYS A 40 -6.98 12.00 11.22
CA LYS A 40 -7.29 12.69 12.48
C LYS A 40 -7.23 14.22 12.33
N ALA A 41 -6.22 14.73 11.64
CA ALA A 41 -6.09 16.16 11.38
C ALA A 41 -7.22 16.69 10.50
N LEU A 42 -7.56 15.98 9.41
CA LEU A 42 -8.68 16.33 8.54
C LEU A 42 -10.02 16.26 9.27
N GLY A 43 -10.22 15.26 10.13
CA GLY A 43 -11.43 15.11 10.93
C GLY A 43 -11.64 16.21 11.98
N ASN A 44 -10.58 16.92 12.38
CA ASN A 44 -10.66 18.06 13.30
C ASN A 44 -11.01 19.39 12.61
N LEU A 45 -10.96 19.44 11.28
CA LEU A 45 -11.38 20.61 10.51
C LEU A 45 -12.92 20.68 10.44
N PRO A 46 -13.49 21.85 10.10
CA PRO A 46 -14.89 21.90 9.67
C PRO A 46 -15.14 20.85 8.58
N PRO A 47 -16.22 20.05 8.63
CA PRO A 47 -16.41 18.90 7.75
C PRO A 47 -16.23 19.22 6.27
N GLU A 48 -16.75 20.36 5.81
CA GLU A 48 -16.59 20.83 4.44
C GLU A 48 -15.12 20.95 4.02
N GLN A 49 -14.26 21.48 4.89
CA GLN A 49 -12.83 21.65 4.62
C GLN A 49 -12.09 20.32 4.62
N GLY A 50 -12.39 19.44 5.58
CA GLY A 50 -11.82 18.09 5.65
C GLY A 50 -12.17 17.25 4.42
N ILE A 51 -13.43 17.30 3.99
CA ILE A 51 -13.93 16.61 2.79
C ILE A 51 -13.27 17.17 1.53
N ALA A 52 -13.24 18.49 1.36
CA ALA A 52 -12.62 19.12 0.19
C ALA A 52 -11.12 18.78 0.09
N ALA A 53 -10.41 18.79 1.22
CA ALA A 53 -9.01 18.39 1.29
C ALA A 53 -8.83 16.90 0.92
N MET A 54 -9.67 16.01 1.45
CA MET A 54 -9.58 14.59 1.14
C MET A 54 -9.92 14.28 -0.32
N GLN A 55 -10.92 14.95 -0.90
CA GLN A 55 -11.22 14.84 -2.33
C GLN A 55 -10.01 15.26 -3.19
N SER A 56 -9.35 16.37 -2.83
CA SER A 56 -8.13 16.83 -3.51
C SER A 56 -6.98 15.82 -3.38
N ILE A 57 -6.78 15.25 -2.18
CA ILE A 57 -5.79 14.20 -1.93
C ILE A 57 -6.07 12.96 -2.79
N ASN A 58 -7.33 12.51 -2.87
CA ASN A 58 -7.72 11.33 -3.65
C ASN A 58 -7.43 11.50 -5.15
N VAL A 59 -7.49 12.72 -5.68
CA VAL A 59 -7.07 13.01 -7.06
C VAL A 59 -5.55 13.06 -7.15
N ALA A 60 -4.89 13.76 -6.24
CA ALA A 60 -3.44 13.97 -6.27
C ALA A 60 -2.63 12.67 -6.07
N ILE A 61 -3.16 11.70 -5.33
CA ILE A 61 -2.46 10.44 -5.03
C ILE A 61 -2.36 9.51 -6.25
N ILE A 62 -3.19 9.69 -7.27
CA ILE A 62 -3.13 8.91 -8.51
C ILE A 62 -2.05 9.49 -9.42
N ASN A 63 -0.80 9.19 -9.09
CA ASN A 63 0.36 9.64 -9.83
C ASN A 63 1.44 8.53 -9.89
N PRO A 64 2.41 8.60 -10.82
CA PRO A 64 3.43 7.57 -10.98
C PRO A 64 4.28 7.32 -9.72
N TRP A 65 4.52 8.34 -8.89
CA TRP A 65 5.33 8.20 -7.67
C TRP A 65 4.64 7.38 -6.60
N PHE A 66 3.31 7.39 -6.54
CA PHE A 66 2.54 6.51 -5.66
C PHE A 66 2.28 5.15 -6.31
N LEU A 67 1.84 5.14 -7.58
CA LEU A 67 1.45 3.91 -8.28
C LEU A 67 2.62 2.96 -8.49
N THR A 68 3.84 3.47 -8.68
CA THR A 68 5.03 2.63 -8.86
C THR A 68 5.33 1.77 -7.64
N PRO A 69 5.53 2.32 -6.42
CA PRO A 69 5.72 1.49 -5.23
C PRO A 69 4.44 0.71 -4.86
N PHE A 70 3.24 1.20 -5.14
CA PHE A 70 1.99 0.48 -4.83
C PHE A 70 1.77 -0.76 -5.70
N LEU A 71 1.80 -0.61 -7.03
CA LEU A 71 1.58 -1.74 -7.95
C LEU A 71 2.86 -2.54 -8.19
N GLY A 72 4.01 -1.89 -8.25
CA GLY A 72 5.30 -2.56 -8.44
C GLY A 72 5.61 -3.55 -7.31
N THR A 73 5.36 -3.15 -6.06
CA THR A 73 5.51 -4.05 -4.91
C THR A 73 4.52 -5.21 -4.95
N ALA A 74 3.30 -4.98 -5.44
CA ALA A 74 2.35 -6.08 -5.63
C ALA A 74 2.89 -7.13 -6.61
N VAL A 75 3.48 -6.70 -7.72
CA VAL A 75 4.09 -7.59 -8.71
C VAL A 75 5.24 -8.39 -8.11
N THR A 76 6.13 -7.76 -7.35
CA THR A 76 7.24 -8.47 -6.70
C THR A 76 6.72 -9.42 -5.62
N CYS A 77 5.73 -9.02 -4.82
CA CYS A 77 5.07 -9.86 -3.82
C CYS A 77 4.41 -11.10 -4.43
N VAL A 78 3.69 -10.96 -5.55
CA VAL A 78 3.12 -12.10 -6.29
C VAL A 78 4.23 -13.02 -6.80
N SER A 79 5.29 -12.44 -7.35
CA SER A 79 6.44 -13.22 -7.85
C SER A 79 7.10 -14.02 -6.73
N MET A 80 7.27 -13.43 -5.54
CA MET A 80 7.81 -14.11 -4.35
C MET A 80 6.86 -15.19 -3.83
N ALA A 81 5.55 -14.95 -3.81
CA ALA A 81 4.56 -15.96 -3.45
C ALA A 81 4.60 -17.14 -4.43
N ILE A 82 4.69 -16.91 -5.74
CA ILE A 82 4.84 -18.00 -6.72
C ILE A 82 6.16 -18.76 -6.51
N ALA A 83 7.27 -18.04 -6.30
CA ALA A 83 8.57 -18.65 -6.03
C ALA A 83 8.55 -19.54 -4.77
N SER A 84 7.78 -19.16 -3.74
CA SER A 84 7.62 -19.97 -2.53
C SER A 84 6.97 -21.32 -2.80
N LEU A 85 6.00 -21.39 -3.72
CA LEU A 85 5.31 -22.63 -4.06
C LEU A 85 6.22 -23.56 -4.88
N VAL A 86 7.12 -23.00 -5.68
CA VAL A 86 8.10 -23.76 -6.45
C VAL A 86 9.26 -24.25 -5.56
N ARG A 87 9.64 -23.47 -4.54
CA ARG A 87 10.77 -23.76 -3.64
C ARG A 87 10.30 -24.03 -2.21
N TRP A 88 9.29 -24.88 -2.05
CA TRP A 88 8.63 -25.11 -0.77
C TRP A 88 9.57 -25.60 0.34
N ASP A 89 10.58 -26.39 -0.01
CA ASP A 89 11.58 -26.91 0.93
C ASP A 89 12.61 -25.85 1.39
N ASP A 90 12.64 -24.66 0.78
CA ASP A 90 13.49 -23.55 1.24
C ASP A 90 12.93 -23.01 2.56
N PRO A 91 13.72 -22.93 3.65
CA PRO A 91 13.27 -22.37 4.92
C PRO A 91 12.75 -20.94 4.84
N ARG A 92 13.03 -20.20 3.74
CA ARG A 92 12.54 -18.84 3.51
C ARG A 92 11.19 -18.79 2.81
N ALA A 93 10.72 -19.89 2.22
CA ALA A 93 9.52 -19.94 1.39
C ALA A 93 8.28 -19.42 2.12
N TRP A 94 8.13 -19.76 3.40
CA TRP A 94 6.99 -19.29 4.19
C TRP A 94 6.98 -17.78 4.41
N TYR A 95 8.14 -17.13 4.52
CA TYR A 95 8.23 -15.67 4.60
C TYR A 95 7.84 -15.01 3.28
N TRP A 96 8.27 -15.58 2.16
CA TRP A 96 7.91 -15.09 0.83
C TRP A 96 6.41 -15.20 0.57
N LEU A 97 5.81 -16.36 0.93
CA LEU A 97 4.37 -16.56 0.83
C LEU A 97 3.62 -15.62 1.76
N GLY A 98 3.98 -15.60 3.04
CA GLY A 98 3.30 -14.79 4.06
C GLY A 98 3.37 -13.31 3.74
N GLY A 99 4.56 -12.79 3.42
CA GLY A 99 4.74 -11.39 3.02
C GLY A 99 3.94 -11.05 1.76
N GLY A 100 3.97 -11.93 0.76
CA GLY A 100 3.20 -11.74 -0.47
C GLY A 100 1.69 -11.70 -0.24
N VAL A 101 1.16 -12.65 0.53
CA VAL A 101 -0.27 -12.71 0.90
C VAL A 101 -0.68 -11.48 1.71
N VAL A 102 0.12 -11.08 2.70
CA VAL A 102 -0.17 -9.90 3.53
C VAL A 102 -0.25 -8.64 2.66
N TYR A 103 0.67 -8.46 1.71
CA TYR A 103 0.62 -7.31 0.81
C TYR A 103 -0.62 -7.35 -0.08
N ILE A 104 -0.87 -8.47 -0.77
CA ILE A 104 -1.98 -8.54 -1.72
C ILE A 104 -3.33 -8.38 -1.02
N VAL A 105 -3.54 -9.10 0.09
CA VAL A 105 -4.80 -9.02 0.83
C VAL A 105 -4.91 -7.70 1.57
N GLY A 106 -3.91 -7.34 2.38
CA GLY A 106 -3.97 -6.18 3.27
C GLY A 106 -3.81 -4.83 2.59
N VAL A 107 -3.12 -4.78 1.44
CA VAL A 107 -2.91 -3.54 0.67
C VAL A 107 -3.84 -3.52 -0.53
N LEU A 108 -3.61 -4.36 -1.55
CA LEU A 108 -4.33 -4.23 -2.81
C LEU A 108 -5.83 -4.50 -2.67
N LEU A 109 -6.22 -5.63 -2.08
CA LEU A 109 -7.64 -5.98 -1.99
C LEU A 109 -8.39 -5.02 -1.07
N VAL A 110 -7.81 -4.65 0.08
CA VAL A 110 -8.43 -3.64 0.96
C VAL A 110 -8.57 -2.29 0.26
N THR A 111 -7.59 -1.87 -0.54
CA THR A 111 -7.69 -0.65 -1.32
C THR A 111 -8.80 -0.74 -2.38
N MET A 112 -8.83 -1.79 -3.19
CA MET A 112 -9.79 -1.92 -4.29
C MET A 112 -11.23 -2.14 -3.80
N ILE A 113 -11.44 -2.92 -2.74
CA ILE A 113 -12.77 -3.31 -2.26
C ILE A 113 -13.37 -2.28 -1.31
N PHE A 114 -12.55 -1.61 -0.49
CA PHE A 114 -13.06 -0.68 0.53
C PHE A 114 -12.66 0.78 0.26
N ASN A 115 -11.37 1.05 0.02
CA ASN A 115 -10.91 2.44 -0.07
C ASN A 115 -11.36 3.12 -1.37
N VAL A 116 -11.24 2.46 -2.52
CA VAL A 116 -11.65 3.03 -3.81
C VAL A 116 -13.15 3.35 -3.82
N PRO A 117 -14.07 2.43 -3.46
CA PRO A 117 -15.50 2.75 -3.42
C PRO A 117 -15.85 3.88 -2.45
N ARG A 118 -15.16 3.94 -1.31
CA ARG A 118 -15.35 5.01 -0.33
C ARG A 118 -14.85 6.36 -0.83
N ASN A 119 -13.73 6.38 -1.56
CA ASN A 119 -13.19 7.57 -2.19
C ASN A 119 -14.11 8.07 -3.32
N ASP A 120 -14.64 7.16 -4.13
CA ASP A 120 -15.58 7.48 -5.20
C ASP A 120 -16.90 8.04 -4.65
N ALA A 121 -17.43 7.44 -3.57
CA ALA A 121 -18.62 7.93 -2.89
C ALA A 121 -18.42 9.35 -2.31
N LEU A 122 -17.24 9.63 -1.75
CA LEU A 122 -16.91 10.97 -1.26
C LEU A 122 -16.71 11.96 -2.41
N ALA A 123 -16.10 11.56 -3.53
CA ALA A 123 -15.91 12.42 -4.71
C ALA A 123 -17.24 12.83 -5.38
N ALA A 124 -18.27 11.99 -5.28
CA ALA A 124 -19.58 12.21 -5.89
C ALA A 124 -20.49 13.23 -5.16
N VAL A 125 -20.02 13.85 -4.07
CA VAL A 125 -20.82 14.78 -3.27
C VAL A 125 -20.15 16.14 -3.12
N ALA A 126 -20.96 17.21 -3.07
CA ALA A 126 -20.45 18.55 -2.77
C ALA A 126 -20.01 18.62 -1.29
N PRO A 127 -18.83 19.17 -0.98
CA PRO A 127 -18.30 19.20 0.40
C PRO A 127 -19.24 19.82 1.43
N ALA A 128 -19.99 20.86 1.06
CA ALA A 128 -20.93 21.55 1.93
C ALA A 128 -22.29 20.83 2.11
N SER A 129 -22.50 19.68 1.45
CA SER A 129 -23.79 18.98 1.50
C SER A 129 -23.98 18.16 2.78
N SER A 130 -25.23 18.05 3.25
CA SER A 130 -25.59 17.19 4.40
C SER A 130 -25.24 15.71 4.17
N LYS A 131 -25.36 15.24 2.93
CA LYS A 131 -24.94 13.89 2.52
C LYS A 131 -23.43 13.69 2.69
N ALA A 132 -22.63 14.69 2.33
CA ALA A 132 -21.18 14.64 2.49
C ALA A 132 -20.78 14.58 3.98
N ALA A 133 -21.42 15.39 4.83
CA ALA A 133 -21.20 15.33 6.28
C ALA A 133 -21.54 13.94 6.87
N THR A 134 -22.61 13.31 6.39
CA THR A 134 -22.98 11.94 6.82
C THR A 134 -21.93 10.91 6.39
N LEU A 135 -21.44 10.99 5.15
CA LEU A 135 -20.38 10.11 4.66
C LEU A 135 -19.08 10.31 5.45
N TRP A 136 -18.75 11.56 5.79
CA TRP A 136 -17.53 11.93 6.49
C TRP A 136 -17.44 11.37 7.91
N VAL A 137 -18.57 11.26 8.63
CA VAL A 137 -18.58 10.66 9.98
C VAL A 137 -18.18 9.18 9.96
N ALA A 138 -18.51 8.47 8.88
CA ALA A 138 -18.13 7.07 8.67
C ALA A 138 -16.86 6.91 7.82
N TYR A 139 -16.17 8.03 7.55
CA TYR A 139 -14.95 8.08 6.77
C TYR A 139 -13.76 7.92 7.72
#